data_AF-A0A7V2T0P0-F1
#
_entry.id   AF-A0A7V2T0P0-F1
#
_cell.length_a   1.000
_cell.length_b   1.000
_cell.length_c   1.000
_cell.angle_alpha   90.00
_cell.angle_beta   90.00
_cell.angle_gamma   90.00
#
_symmetry.space_group_name_H-M   'P 1'
#
loop_
_entity.id
_entity.type
_entity.pdbx_description
1 polymer ?
#
loop_
_entity_poly.entity_id
_entity_poly.type
_entity_poly.pdbx_seq_one_letter_code
_entity_poly.pdbx_strand_id
1 'polypeptide(L)'
;MKKINPIDSSLYPVEQSFKQPILLMALFVLIPALILFFIFGATDISRGLKIFVGNWISPIILWFFTASFFHLWLKSKKLAQEKQATQQFSQFFKVADTTELSLDGIQQHSQQANIPENNLLLSRSTLYLNHTGKSDDIDEAFGIKEREFLRGSYALPRFMIWAIPIIGFIGTVWGISNGISHFSDAMTATSSVTDVSAMLKESLPLVTNSLATAFDTTLLALLLSVPLMMMMLWLEKQEEAYLILLDETWFHDIKPLFASKQSVAPMMLTTDGALVQTAGTDSSVQSVANEIKLLSTQIGALQETMEDLYETTFANKIEQNNGK
;
A
#
# COMPACT_ATOMS: atom_id res chain seq x y z
N MET A 1 -14.05 14.22 28.37
CA MET A 1 -13.33 13.11 27.70
C MET A 1 -14.20 12.59 26.57
N LYS A 2 -13.85 12.91 25.32
CA LYS A 2 -14.57 12.45 24.13
C LYS A 2 -14.15 10.99 23.91
N LYS A 3 -15.09 10.03 23.96
CA LYS A 3 -14.81 8.64 23.59
C LYS A 3 -14.36 8.63 22.13
N ILE A 4 -13.06 8.47 21.90
CA ILE A 4 -12.49 8.29 20.57
C ILE A 4 -12.80 6.85 20.18
N ASN A 5 -13.53 6.67 19.09
CA ASN A 5 -13.88 5.37 18.56
C ASN A 5 -12.58 4.67 18.12
N PRO A 6 -12.33 3.39 18.44
CA PRO A 6 -11.09 2.69 18.12
C PRO A 6 -10.85 2.49 16.61
N ILE A 7 -11.81 2.91 15.79
CA ILE A 7 -11.80 2.81 14.33
C ILE A 7 -12.15 4.18 13.73
N ASP A 8 -11.61 5.27 14.28
CA ASP A 8 -11.68 6.54 13.57
C ASP A 8 -10.67 6.48 12.41
N SER A 9 -11.19 6.39 11.18
CA SER A 9 -10.41 6.33 9.94
C SER A 9 -9.57 7.60 9.72
N SER A 10 -9.79 8.65 10.51
CA SER A 10 -9.06 9.92 10.50
C SER A 10 -7.69 9.89 11.18
N LEU A 11 -7.40 8.90 12.03
CA LEU A 11 -6.12 8.80 12.76
C LEU A 11 -5.00 8.13 11.96
N TYR A 12 -5.30 7.67 10.75
CA TYR A 12 -4.27 7.22 9.83
C TYR A 12 -4.01 8.31 8.80
N PRO A 13 -2.75 8.52 8.42
CA PRO A 13 -2.42 9.39 7.31
C PRO A 13 -2.93 8.76 6.04
N VAL A 14 -4.18 9.07 5.71
CA VAL A 14 -4.76 8.81 4.41
C VAL A 14 -3.80 9.45 3.41
N GLU A 15 -2.96 8.66 2.76
CA GLU A 15 -2.45 9.08 1.47
C GLU A 15 -3.68 9.24 0.60
N GLN A 16 -4.13 10.49 0.52
CA GLN A 16 -5.20 10.90 -0.35
C GLN A 16 -4.86 10.40 -1.75
N SER A 17 -5.78 9.61 -2.29
CA SER A 17 -5.94 9.36 -3.72
C SER A 17 -5.62 10.65 -4.47
N PHE A 18 -4.52 10.64 -5.23
CA PHE A 18 -4.04 11.75 -6.08
C PHE A 18 -4.29 13.15 -5.48
N LYS A 19 -3.37 13.70 -4.69
CA LYS A 19 -3.40 15.17 -4.51
C LYS A 19 -3.39 15.80 -5.91
N GLN A 20 -4.30 16.76 -6.13
CA GLN A 20 -4.44 17.64 -7.30
C GLN A 20 -3.13 18.03 -8.04
N PRO A 21 -1.96 18.23 -7.38
CA PRO A 21 -0.67 18.45 -8.04
C PRO A 21 -0.23 17.40 -9.07
N ILE A 22 -0.53 16.11 -8.92
CA ILE A 22 -0.04 15.09 -9.88
C ILE A 22 -0.82 15.19 -11.20
N LEU A 23 -2.15 15.38 -11.11
CA LEU A 23 -3.01 15.58 -12.28
C LEU A 23 -2.65 16.89 -13.01
N LEU A 24 -2.35 17.95 -12.25
CA LEU A 24 -1.86 19.23 -12.77
C LEU A 24 -0.47 19.11 -13.44
N MET A 25 0.47 18.40 -12.84
CA MET A 25 1.80 18.19 -13.42
C MET A 25 1.74 17.28 -14.66
N ALA A 26 0.86 16.28 -14.65
CA ALA A 26 0.63 15.44 -15.80
C ALA A 26 0.04 16.24 -16.97
N LEU A 27 -0.89 17.17 -16.70
CA LEU A 27 -1.40 18.12 -17.69
C LEU A 27 -0.28 19.06 -18.22
N PHE A 28 0.63 19.49 -17.34
CA PHE A 28 1.77 20.33 -17.69
C PHE A 28 2.81 19.64 -18.59
N VAL A 29 2.88 18.31 -18.61
CA VAL A 29 3.72 17.54 -19.56
C VAL A 29 2.96 17.22 -20.84
N LEU A 30 1.68 16.88 -20.75
CA LEU A 30 0.84 16.53 -21.90
C LEU A 30 0.69 17.70 -22.87
N ILE A 31 0.38 18.90 -22.34
CA ILE A 31 0.05 20.07 -23.17
C ILE A 31 1.25 20.51 -24.04
N PRO A 32 2.46 20.71 -23.50
CA PRO A 32 3.63 21.01 -24.32
C PRO A 32 3.99 19.89 -25.29
N ALA A 33 3.85 18.62 -24.91
CA ALA A 33 4.11 17.49 -25.81
C ALA A 33 3.14 17.48 -27.01
N LEU A 34 1.86 17.77 -26.78
CA LEU A 34 0.87 17.93 -27.84
C LEU A 34 1.14 19.17 -28.69
N ILE A 35 1.53 20.29 -28.09
CA ILE A 35 1.92 21.50 -28.83
C ILE A 35 3.13 21.20 -29.73
N LEU A 36 4.15 20.51 -29.22
CA LEU A 36 5.29 20.07 -30.02
C LEU A 36 4.87 19.12 -31.14
N PHE A 37 3.93 18.20 -30.89
CA PHE A 37 3.34 17.36 -31.94
C PHE A 37 2.71 18.20 -33.06
N PHE A 38 1.89 19.20 -32.71
CA PHE A 38 1.25 20.07 -33.71
C PHE A 38 2.25 20.96 -34.47
N ILE A 39 3.32 21.42 -33.83
CA ILE A 39 4.32 22.31 -34.45
C ILE A 39 5.31 21.53 -35.32
N PHE A 40 5.78 20.38 -34.83
CA PHE A 40 6.95 19.68 -35.36
C PHE A 40 6.63 18.34 -36.02
N GLY A 41 5.43 17.80 -35.85
CA GLY A 41 5.03 16.48 -36.37
C GLY A 41 5.15 16.35 -37.90
N ALA A 42 5.17 17.47 -38.64
CA ALA A 42 5.29 17.51 -40.10
C ALA A 42 6.71 17.83 -40.62
N THR A 43 7.70 18.04 -39.75
CA THR A 43 9.07 18.44 -40.14
C THR A 43 10.06 17.26 -40.18
N ASP A 44 11.07 17.34 -41.04
CA ASP A 44 12.17 16.35 -41.15
C ASP A 44 13.11 16.45 -39.94
N ILE A 45 12.74 15.77 -38.86
CA ILE A 45 13.53 15.69 -37.63
C ILE A 45 14.27 14.35 -37.57
N SER A 46 15.33 14.29 -36.76
CA SER A 46 16.03 13.05 -36.43
C SER A 46 15.04 11.93 -36.05
N ARG A 47 15.32 10.72 -36.54
CA ARG A 47 14.48 9.53 -36.34
C ARG A 47 14.11 9.31 -34.87
N GLY A 48 15.03 9.58 -33.95
CA GLY A 48 14.79 9.48 -32.51
C GLY A 48 13.66 10.40 -32.03
N LEU A 49 13.65 11.68 -32.43
CA LEU A 49 12.58 12.60 -32.02
C LEU A 49 11.25 12.28 -32.70
N LYS A 50 11.29 11.73 -33.91
CA LYS A 50 10.10 11.27 -34.65
C LYS A 50 9.34 10.16 -33.91
N ILE A 51 10.03 9.31 -33.13
CA ILE A 51 9.37 8.29 -32.30
C ILE A 51 8.52 8.95 -31.19
N PHE A 52 9.00 10.04 -30.60
CA PHE A 52 8.32 10.73 -29.49
C PHE A 52 7.21 11.68 -29.94
N VAL A 53 7.41 12.34 -31.10
CA VAL A 53 6.57 13.48 -31.55
C VAL A 53 5.92 13.22 -32.91
N GLY A 54 6.23 12.12 -33.59
CA GLY A 54 5.70 11.80 -34.93
C GLY A 54 4.35 11.09 -34.93
N ASN A 55 3.85 10.64 -33.77
CA ASN A 55 2.52 10.04 -33.64
C ASN A 55 1.73 10.67 -32.49
N TRP A 56 0.42 10.81 -32.66
CA TRP A 56 -0.50 11.34 -31.64
C TRP A 56 -0.62 10.44 -30.40
N ILE A 57 -0.25 9.16 -30.53
CA ILE A 57 -0.27 8.18 -29.43
C ILE A 57 0.96 8.33 -28.53
N SER A 58 2.11 8.73 -29.08
CA SER A 58 3.36 8.87 -28.33
C SER A 58 3.26 9.87 -27.16
N PRO A 59 2.60 11.05 -27.29
CA PRO A 59 2.31 11.94 -26.16
C PRO A 59 1.50 11.28 -25.04
N ILE A 60 0.56 10.40 -25.36
CA ILE A 60 -0.25 9.69 -24.36
C ILE A 60 0.64 8.70 -23.58
N ILE A 61 1.48 7.94 -24.28
CA ILE A 61 2.46 7.03 -23.66
C ILE A 61 3.40 7.82 -22.72
N LEU A 62 3.92 8.95 -23.19
CA LEU A 62 4.80 9.83 -22.40
C LEU A 62 4.10 10.40 -21.18
N TRP A 63 2.83 10.73 -21.29
CA TRP A 63 2.02 11.19 -20.16
C TRP A 63 1.89 10.11 -19.08
N PHE A 64 1.51 8.88 -19.46
CA PHE A 64 1.44 7.76 -18.51
C PHE A 64 2.80 7.48 -17.86
N PHE A 65 3.88 7.51 -18.65
CA PHE A 65 5.25 7.30 -18.17
C PHE A 65 5.65 8.38 -17.14
N THR A 66 5.51 9.66 -17.48
CA THR A 66 5.95 10.76 -16.62
C THR A 66 5.11 10.87 -15.34
N ALA A 67 3.79 10.69 -15.44
CA ALA A 67 2.91 10.67 -14.28
C ALA A 67 3.28 9.54 -13.30
N SER A 68 3.49 8.33 -13.83
CA SER A 68 3.85 7.15 -13.03
C SER A 68 5.26 7.28 -12.44
N PHE A 69 6.24 7.71 -13.23
CA PHE A 69 7.62 7.90 -12.79
C PHE A 69 7.70 8.92 -11.66
N PHE A 70 7.05 10.07 -11.83
CA PHE A 70 7.04 11.11 -10.82
C PHE A 70 6.33 10.66 -9.54
N HIS A 71 5.21 9.93 -9.66
CA HIS A 71 4.53 9.36 -8.51
C HIS A 71 5.44 8.39 -7.73
N LEU A 72 6.08 7.44 -8.41
CA LEU A 72 7.03 6.52 -7.77
C LEU A 72 8.24 7.24 -7.16
N TRP A 73 8.72 8.31 -7.80
CA TRP A 73 9.81 9.12 -7.28
C TRP A 73 9.44 9.87 -6.00
N LEU A 74 8.26 10.50 -5.96
CA LEU A 74 7.75 11.15 -4.75
C LEU A 74 7.54 10.11 -3.64
N LYS A 75 6.98 8.95 -3.96
CA LYS A 75 6.77 7.87 -3.01
C LYS A 75 8.10 7.32 -2.48
N SER A 76 9.12 7.17 -3.33
CA SER A 76 10.47 6.78 -2.92
C SER A 76 11.11 7.80 -1.97
N LYS A 77 10.98 9.09 -2.25
CA LYS A 77 11.43 10.15 -1.35
C LYS A 77 10.71 10.13 0.00
N LYS A 78 9.39 9.95 -0.02
CA LYS A 78 8.58 9.85 1.19
C LYS A 78 9.02 8.66 2.04
N LEU A 79 9.20 7.49 1.43
CA LEU A 79 9.68 6.29 2.11
C LEU A 79 11.07 6.51 2.73
N ALA A 80 11.98 7.18 2.04
CA ALA A 80 13.30 7.50 2.56
C ALA A 80 13.24 8.44 3.78
N GLN A 81 12.38 9.48 3.71
CA GLN A 81 12.13 10.38 4.84
C GLN A 81 11.51 9.64 6.03
N GLU A 82 10.57 8.74 5.77
CA GLU A 82 9.90 7.97 6.82
C GLU A 82 10.87 7.00 7.52
N LYS A 83 11.72 6.30 6.76
CA LYS A 83 12.79 5.45 7.31
C LYS A 83 13.72 6.24 8.23
N GLN A 84 14.13 7.44 7.81
CA GLN A 84 15.00 8.31 8.62
C GLN A 84 14.29 8.78 9.90
N ALA A 85 13.04 9.22 9.79
CA ALA A 85 12.25 9.66 10.93
C ALA A 85 12.03 8.51 11.94
N THR A 86 11.72 7.32 11.45
CA THR A 86 11.56 6.10 12.27
C THR A 86 12.84 5.74 13.02
N GLN A 87 14.02 5.89 12.39
CA GLN A 87 15.30 5.67 13.07
C GLN A 87 15.55 6.68 14.19
N GLN A 88 15.28 7.97 13.95
CA GLN A 88 15.41 9.01 14.97
C GLN A 88 14.44 8.77 16.14
N PHE A 89 13.21 8.39 15.83
CA PHE A 89 12.17 8.16 16.82
C PHE A 89 12.40 6.90 17.65
N SER A 90 12.92 5.83 17.04
CA SER A 90 13.37 4.63 17.76
C SER A 90 14.50 4.95 18.75
N GLN A 91 15.45 5.82 18.40
CA GLN A 91 16.50 6.28 19.32
C GLN A 91 15.93 7.09 20.48
N PHE A 92 14.95 7.96 20.22
CA PHE A 92 14.24 8.71 21.27
C PHE A 92 13.62 7.76 22.30
N PHE A 93 12.88 6.73 21.88
CA PHE A 93 12.27 5.79 22.83
C PHE A 93 13.27 5.04 23.72
N LYS A 94 14.46 4.73 23.20
CA LYS A 94 15.51 4.04 23.97
C LYS A 94 16.10 4.90 25.10
N VAL A 95 16.08 6.23 24.94
CA VAL A 95 16.70 7.17 25.88
C VAL A 95 15.67 7.92 26.74
N ALA A 96 14.44 8.06 26.25
CA ALA A 96 13.40 8.87 26.88
C ALA A 96 12.99 8.34 28.27
N ASP A 97 12.77 9.24 29.23
CA ASP A 97 12.32 8.89 30.58
C ASP A 97 10.80 8.66 30.68
N THR A 98 10.31 8.12 31.81
CA THR A 98 8.89 7.80 32.04
C THR A 98 7.94 8.99 31.79
N THR A 99 8.39 10.22 32.06
CA THR A 99 7.62 11.45 31.82
C THR A 99 7.55 11.82 30.33
N GLU A 100 8.59 11.49 29.57
CA GLU A 100 8.70 11.78 28.14
C GLU A 100 7.98 10.75 27.25
N LEU A 101 7.75 9.53 27.75
CA LEU A 101 6.89 8.51 27.10
C LEU A 101 5.37 8.73 27.30
N SER A 102 4.98 9.90 27.82
CA SER A 102 3.57 10.30 27.85
C SER A 102 3.09 10.77 26.46
N LEU A 103 1.77 10.79 26.25
CA LEU A 103 1.16 11.25 25.00
C LEU A 103 1.66 12.67 24.62
N ASP A 104 1.73 13.56 25.61
CA ASP A 104 2.18 14.94 25.45
C ASP A 104 3.68 15.01 25.15
N GLY A 105 4.50 14.18 25.79
CA GLY A 105 5.95 14.10 25.56
C GLY A 105 6.30 13.63 24.14
N ILE A 106 5.58 12.62 23.63
CA ILE A 106 5.73 12.12 22.27
C ILE A 106 5.31 13.17 21.24
N GLN A 107 4.18 13.85 21.45
CA GLN A 107 3.73 14.92 20.55
C GLN A 107 4.70 16.10 20.54
N GLN A 108 5.21 16.51 21.70
CA GLN A 108 6.19 17.58 21.81
C GLN A 108 7.52 17.23 21.11
N HIS A 109 8.02 15.99 21.29
CA HIS A 109 9.22 15.53 20.60
C HIS A 109 9.02 15.45 19.08
N SER A 110 7.86 14.97 18.62
CA SER A 110 7.51 14.93 17.20
C SER A 110 7.53 16.33 16.56
N GLN A 111 6.96 17.32 17.25
CA GLN A 111 6.95 18.71 16.80
C GLN A 111 8.36 19.31 16.76
N GLN A 112 9.18 19.04 17.78
CA GLN A 112 10.56 19.53 17.87
C GLN A 112 11.48 18.90 16.82
N ALA A 113 11.30 17.62 16.52
CA ALA A 113 12.06 16.89 15.52
C ALA A 113 11.53 17.10 14.08
N ASN A 114 10.47 17.91 13.90
CA ASN A 114 9.79 18.13 12.62
C ASN A 114 9.41 16.82 11.91
N ILE A 115 8.96 15.83 12.70
CA ILE A 115 8.53 14.55 12.19
C ILE A 115 7.12 14.72 11.61
N PRO A 116 6.84 14.20 10.39
CA PRO A 116 5.50 14.26 9.83
C PRO A 116 4.50 13.60 10.77
N GLU A 117 3.34 14.25 11.00
CA GLU A 117 2.22 13.67 11.77
C GLU A 117 1.78 12.30 11.22
N ASN A 118 2.08 12.07 9.94
CA ASN A 118 1.80 10.87 9.19
C ASN A 118 2.83 9.74 9.39
N ASN A 119 3.73 9.83 10.37
CA ASN A 119 4.68 8.76 10.67
C ASN A 119 3.95 7.56 11.30
N LEU A 120 4.19 6.35 10.78
CA LEU A 120 3.51 5.14 11.24
C LEU A 120 3.83 4.80 12.70
N LEU A 121 5.07 4.99 13.13
CA LEU A 121 5.51 4.71 14.50
C LEU A 121 4.90 5.71 15.49
N LEU A 122 4.84 6.99 15.11
CA LEU A 122 4.14 8.01 15.89
C LEU A 122 2.64 7.69 16.02
N SER A 123 2.01 7.25 14.93
CA SER A 123 0.60 6.86 14.92
C SER A 123 0.35 5.66 15.83
N ARG A 124 1.18 4.61 15.75
CA ARG A 124 1.11 3.43 16.61
C ARG A 124 1.29 3.79 18.09
N SER A 125 2.31 4.56 18.43
CA SER A 125 2.59 4.97 19.82
C SER A 125 1.47 5.83 20.43
N THR A 126 0.98 6.83 19.68
CA THR A 126 -0.13 7.69 20.10
C THR A 126 -1.41 6.87 20.35
N LEU A 127 -1.73 5.94 19.45
CA LEU A 127 -2.91 5.10 19.58
C LEU A 127 -2.79 4.09 20.72
N TYR A 128 -1.62 3.47 20.89
CA TYR A 128 -1.35 2.55 21.99
C TYR A 128 -1.53 3.22 23.35
N LEU A 129 -0.96 4.41 23.54
CA LEU A 129 -1.10 5.19 24.78
C LEU A 129 -2.54 5.65 25.05
N ASN A 130 -3.32 5.88 24.00
CA ASN A 130 -4.71 6.29 24.12
C ASN A 130 -5.67 5.12 24.45
N HIS A 131 -5.25 3.86 24.24
CA HIS A 131 -6.07 2.68 24.49
C HIS A 131 -5.59 1.88 25.71
N THR A 132 -6.32 2.00 26.82
CA THR A 132 -6.02 1.36 28.11
C THR A 132 -6.72 -0.01 28.29
N GLY A 133 -6.75 -0.86 27.26
CA GLY A 133 -7.35 -2.20 27.36
C GLY A 133 -7.12 -3.09 26.14
N LYS A 134 -6.70 -4.35 26.39
CA LYS A 134 -6.34 -5.42 25.43
C LYS A 134 -5.52 -4.94 24.22
N SER A 135 -4.20 -4.83 24.43
CA SER A 135 -3.25 -4.38 23.41
C SER A 135 -3.16 -5.26 22.16
N ASP A 136 -3.42 -6.56 22.29
CA ASP A 136 -3.08 -7.52 21.23
C ASP A 136 -4.06 -7.48 20.04
N ASP A 137 -5.36 -7.27 20.28
CA ASP A 137 -6.35 -7.11 19.21
C ASP A 137 -6.07 -5.84 18.37
N ILE A 138 -5.51 -4.80 19.01
CA ILE A 138 -5.20 -3.52 18.36
C ILE A 138 -3.94 -3.67 17.50
N ASP A 139 -2.93 -4.39 17.99
CA ASP A 139 -1.69 -4.66 17.26
C ASP A 139 -1.93 -5.49 15.98
N GLU A 140 -2.78 -6.52 16.06
CA GLU A 140 -3.16 -7.30 14.87
C GLU A 140 -3.92 -6.45 13.86
N ALA A 141 -4.87 -5.63 14.34
CA ALA A 141 -5.61 -4.71 13.49
C ALA A 141 -4.69 -3.70 12.77
N PHE A 142 -3.62 -3.22 13.42
CA PHE A 142 -2.62 -2.34 12.79
C PHE A 142 -1.88 -3.04 11.65
N GLY A 143 -1.34 -4.22 11.92
CA GLY A 143 -0.57 -4.98 10.92
C GLY A 143 -1.40 -5.32 9.69
N ILE A 144 -2.67 -5.70 9.87
CA ILE A 144 -3.57 -5.97 8.73
C ILE A 144 -3.85 -4.69 7.94
N LYS A 145 -4.21 -3.61 8.64
CA LYS A 145 -4.63 -2.35 8.00
C LYS A 145 -3.50 -1.70 7.21
N GLU A 146 -2.28 -1.67 7.76
CA GLU A 146 -1.11 -1.08 7.08
C GLU A 146 -0.69 -1.87 5.83
N ARG A 147 -0.75 -3.21 5.88
CA ARG A 147 -0.51 -4.05 4.70
C ARG A 147 -1.54 -3.83 3.60
N GLU A 148 -2.82 -3.72 3.95
CA GLU A 148 -3.86 -3.44 2.96
C GLU A 148 -3.73 -2.02 2.37
N PHE A 149 -3.31 -1.03 3.17
CA PHE A 149 -3.02 0.31 2.66
C PHE A 149 -1.83 0.33 1.70
N LEU A 150 -0.75 -0.37 2.03
CA LEU A 150 0.40 -0.52 1.12
C LEU A 150 -0.08 -1.09 -0.22
N ARG A 151 -0.84 -2.18 -0.19
CA ARG A 151 -1.41 -2.81 -1.37
C ARG A 151 -2.30 -1.85 -2.18
N GLY A 152 -3.16 -1.10 -1.49
CA GLY A 152 -4.04 -0.10 -2.10
C GLY A 152 -3.28 1.06 -2.76
N SER A 153 -2.20 1.53 -2.13
CA SER A 153 -1.37 2.64 -2.65
C SER A 153 -0.70 2.30 -3.98
N TYR A 154 -0.36 1.02 -4.23
CA TYR A 154 0.21 0.57 -5.50
C TYR A 154 -0.81 0.23 -6.60
N ALA A 155 -2.11 0.18 -6.29
CA ALA A 155 -3.13 -0.21 -7.27
C ALA A 155 -3.17 0.70 -8.50
N LEU A 156 -3.11 2.02 -8.28
CA LEU A 156 -3.19 3.02 -9.34
C LEU A 156 -1.90 3.10 -10.19
N PRO A 157 -0.68 3.20 -9.60
CA PRO A 157 0.55 3.13 -10.38
C PRO A 157 0.65 1.84 -11.21
N ARG A 158 0.20 0.71 -10.66
CA ARG A 158 0.15 -0.57 -11.37
C ARG A 158 -0.76 -0.50 -12.59
N PHE A 159 -1.95 0.07 -12.45
CA PHE A 159 -2.85 0.28 -13.58
C PHE A 159 -2.23 1.19 -14.65
N MET A 160 -1.63 2.31 -14.26
CA MET A 160 -1.01 3.24 -15.21
C MET A 160 0.16 2.61 -15.97
N ILE A 161 1.04 1.88 -15.27
CA ILE A 161 2.17 1.17 -15.90
C ILE A 161 1.68 0.06 -16.82
N TRP A 162 0.65 -0.68 -16.41
CA TRP A 162 0.02 -1.73 -17.21
C TRP A 162 -0.68 -1.19 -18.47
N ALA A 163 -1.22 0.03 -18.43
CA ALA A 163 -1.87 0.66 -19.57
C ALA A 163 -0.87 1.03 -20.69
N ILE A 164 0.40 1.31 -20.37
CA ILE A 164 1.40 1.75 -21.36
C ILE A 164 1.57 0.74 -22.52
N PRO A 165 1.83 -0.56 -22.29
CA PRO A 165 1.90 -1.54 -23.37
C PRO A 165 0.62 -1.66 -24.20
N ILE A 166 -0.54 -1.53 -23.57
CA ILE A 166 -1.84 -1.62 -24.24
C ILE A 166 -2.04 -0.42 -25.17
N ILE A 167 -1.69 0.78 -24.72
CA ILE A 167 -1.70 1.99 -25.56
C ILE A 167 -0.71 1.85 -26.72
N GLY A 168 0.47 1.26 -26.48
CA GLY A 168 1.44 0.92 -27.53
C GLY A 168 0.87 -0.02 -28.58
N PHE A 169 0.16 -1.07 -28.15
CA PHE A 169 -0.53 -2.01 -29.04
C PHE A 169 -1.71 -1.36 -29.79
N ILE A 170 -2.47 -0.47 -29.15
CA ILE A 170 -3.49 0.33 -29.84
C ILE A 170 -2.84 1.15 -30.97
N GLY A 171 -1.62 1.67 -30.75
CA GLY A 171 -0.88 2.37 -31.79
C GLY A 171 -0.42 1.51 -32.95
N THR A 172 -0.10 0.24 -32.73
CA THR A 172 0.21 -0.66 -33.85
C THR A 172 -1.02 -0.98 -34.66
N VAL A 173 -2.13 -1.31 -33.99
CA VAL A 173 -3.40 -1.62 -34.64
C VAL A 173 -3.83 -0.44 -35.50
N TRP A 174 -3.75 0.78 -34.97
CA TRP A 174 -4.08 2.00 -35.71
C TRP A 174 -3.14 2.24 -36.90
N GLY A 175 -1.81 2.15 -36.71
CA GLY A 175 -0.84 2.40 -37.78
C GLY A 175 -0.87 1.34 -38.89
N ILE A 176 -1.07 0.06 -38.54
CA ILE A 176 -1.24 -1.03 -39.52
C ILE A 176 -2.56 -0.86 -40.27
N SER A 177 -3.66 -0.55 -39.57
CA SER A 177 -4.97 -0.31 -40.20
C SER A 177 -4.91 0.83 -41.21
N ASN A 178 -4.23 1.94 -40.89
CA ASN A 178 -4.06 3.05 -41.83
C ASN A 178 -3.23 2.66 -43.05
N GLY A 179 -2.15 1.89 -42.85
CA GLY A 179 -1.35 1.37 -43.96
C GLY A 179 -2.16 0.51 -44.92
N ILE A 180 -2.97 -0.40 -44.39
CA ILE A 180 -3.85 -1.25 -45.18
C ILE A 180 -4.91 -0.41 -45.92
N SER A 181 -5.49 0.61 -45.27
CA SER A 181 -6.44 1.52 -45.91
C SER A 181 -5.82 2.24 -47.11
N HIS A 182 -4.63 2.84 -46.92
CA HIS A 182 -3.93 3.54 -48.01
C HIS A 182 -3.63 2.62 -49.19
N PHE A 183 -3.23 1.38 -48.92
CA PHE A 183 -2.99 0.39 -49.97
C PHE A 183 -4.29 0.01 -50.70
N SER A 184 -5.38 -0.20 -49.96
CA SER A 184 -6.70 -0.52 -50.52
C SER A 184 -7.24 0.61 -51.40
N ASP A 185 -7.13 1.86 -50.95
CA ASP A 185 -7.57 3.03 -51.70
C ASP A 185 -6.77 3.19 -53.00
N ALA A 186 -5.45 2.98 -52.95
CA ALA A 186 -4.62 3.00 -54.14
C ALA A 186 -4.96 1.88 -55.13
N MET A 187 -5.28 0.68 -54.63
CA MET A 187 -5.70 -0.46 -55.45
C MET A 187 -7.05 -0.20 -56.15
N THR A 188 -8.01 0.43 -55.45
CA THR A 188 -9.34 0.75 -56.01
C THR A 188 -9.33 1.94 -56.96
N ALA A 189 -8.41 2.89 -56.78
CA ALA A 189 -8.22 4.02 -57.69
C ALA A 189 -7.56 3.61 -59.03
N THR A 190 -6.89 2.46 -59.08
CA THR A 190 -6.17 2.00 -60.26
C THR A 190 -7.10 1.26 -61.23
N SER A 191 -7.49 1.92 -62.32
CA SER A 191 -8.41 1.36 -63.33
C SER A 191 -7.72 0.56 -64.46
N SER A 192 -6.37 0.60 -64.55
CA SER A 192 -5.61 -0.03 -65.62
C SER A 192 -4.41 -0.83 -65.07
N VAL A 193 -4.15 -2.02 -65.62
CA VAL A 193 -3.01 -2.89 -65.23
C VAL A 193 -1.65 -2.22 -65.53
N THR A 194 -1.63 -1.31 -66.50
CA THR A 194 -0.44 -0.53 -66.89
C THR A 194 -0.02 0.53 -65.87
N ASP A 195 -0.94 0.99 -65.00
CA ASP A 195 -0.65 2.01 -63.98
C ASP A 195 -0.25 1.43 -62.61
N VAL A 196 -0.25 0.10 -62.47
CA VAL A 196 0.09 -0.59 -61.21
C VAL A 196 1.51 -0.25 -60.73
N SER A 197 2.47 -0.08 -61.65
CA SER A 197 3.85 0.28 -61.30
C SER A 197 3.94 1.71 -60.74
N ALA A 198 3.17 2.65 -61.31
CA ALA A 198 3.09 4.02 -60.79
C ALA A 198 2.39 4.06 -59.44
N MET A 199 1.27 3.34 -59.29
CA MET A 199 0.55 3.19 -58.03
C MET A 199 1.43 2.60 -56.93
N LEU A 200 2.18 1.52 -57.21
CA LEU A 200 3.10 0.92 -56.25
C LEU A 200 4.18 1.91 -55.79
N LYS A 201 4.72 2.72 -56.71
CA LYS A 201 5.74 3.73 -56.40
C LYS A 201 5.22 4.82 -55.45
N GLU A 202 3.95 5.18 -55.54
CA GLU A 202 3.31 6.17 -54.67
C GLU A 202 2.83 5.58 -53.34
N SER A 203 2.32 4.35 -53.37
CA SER A 203 1.64 3.73 -52.22
C SER A 203 2.60 3.01 -51.27
N LEU A 204 3.68 2.39 -51.78
CA LEU A 204 4.66 1.69 -50.93
C LEU A 204 5.27 2.62 -49.86
N PRO A 205 5.67 3.86 -50.17
CA PRO A 205 6.14 4.80 -49.15
C PRO A 205 5.10 5.09 -48.06
N LEU A 206 3.82 5.19 -48.42
CA LEU A 206 2.75 5.49 -47.45
C LEU A 206 2.55 4.30 -46.48
N VAL A 207 2.46 3.09 -47.02
CA VAL A 207 2.29 1.85 -46.24
C VAL A 207 3.52 1.58 -45.36
N THR A 208 4.72 1.78 -45.90
CA THR A 208 5.96 1.54 -45.15
C THR A 208 6.13 2.57 -44.03
N ASN A 209 5.75 3.83 -44.25
CA ASN A 209 5.75 4.86 -43.20
C ASN A 209 4.74 4.58 -42.09
N SER A 210 3.52 4.15 -42.42
CA SER A 210 2.49 3.82 -41.41
C SER A 210 2.91 2.61 -40.57
N LEU A 211 3.52 1.60 -41.21
CA LEU A 211 4.04 0.42 -40.54
C LEU A 211 5.25 0.75 -39.65
N ALA A 212 6.15 1.62 -40.11
CA ALA A 212 7.27 2.11 -39.31
C ALA A 212 6.76 2.83 -38.05
N THR A 213 5.78 3.72 -38.21
CA THR A 213 5.16 4.45 -37.09
C THR A 213 4.49 3.51 -36.09
N ALA A 214 3.82 2.44 -36.56
CA ALA A 214 3.26 1.40 -35.71
C ALA A 214 4.32 0.70 -34.86
N PHE A 215 5.42 0.25 -35.48
CA PHE A 215 6.50 -0.41 -34.73
C PHE A 215 7.17 0.54 -33.73
N ASP A 216 7.40 1.79 -34.12
CA ASP A 216 7.99 2.82 -33.25
C ASP A 216 7.14 3.05 -31.99
N THR A 217 5.80 3.01 -32.07
CA THR A 217 4.94 3.23 -30.89
C THR A 217 4.99 2.06 -29.92
N THR A 218 5.09 0.83 -30.39
CA THR A 218 5.28 -0.33 -29.52
C THR A 218 6.67 -0.36 -28.91
N LEU A 219 7.69 -0.06 -29.70
CA LEU A 219 9.06 0.07 -29.20
C LEU A 219 9.09 1.08 -28.05
N LEU A 220 8.51 2.27 -28.26
CA LEU A 220 8.44 3.33 -27.25
C LEU A 220 7.70 2.87 -26.00
N ALA A 221 6.52 2.26 -26.16
CA ALA A 221 5.72 1.77 -25.03
C ALA A 221 6.49 0.76 -24.18
N LEU A 222 7.10 -0.25 -24.81
CA LEU A 222 7.84 -1.30 -24.11
C LEU A 222 9.12 -0.76 -23.45
N LEU A 223 9.86 0.10 -24.16
CA LEU A 223 11.09 0.70 -23.66
C LEU A 223 10.84 1.54 -22.41
N LEU A 224 9.68 2.21 -22.32
CA LEU A 224 9.30 3.01 -21.17
C LEU A 224 8.63 2.18 -20.06
N SER A 225 7.79 1.20 -20.40
CA SER A 225 7.03 0.43 -19.41
C SER A 225 7.89 -0.55 -18.62
N VAL A 226 8.86 -1.20 -19.25
CA VAL A 226 9.66 -2.26 -18.59
C VAL A 226 10.51 -1.70 -17.45
N PRO A 227 11.33 -0.65 -17.62
CA PRO A 227 12.10 -0.06 -16.53
C PRO A 227 11.21 0.50 -15.42
N LEU A 228 10.06 1.07 -15.79
CA LEU A 228 9.11 1.67 -14.87
C LEU A 228 8.43 0.60 -13.99
N MET A 229 8.08 -0.54 -14.58
CA MET A 229 7.60 -1.71 -13.85
C MET A 229 8.67 -2.22 -12.88
N MET A 230 9.93 -2.35 -13.31
CA MET A 230 11.02 -2.73 -12.40
C MET A 230 11.19 -1.76 -11.23
N MET A 231 11.14 -0.45 -11.49
CA MET A 231 11.21 0.58 -10.45
C MET A 231 10.06 0.44 -9.44
N MET A 232 8.84 0.18 -9.91
CA MET A 232 7.68 -0.05 -9.04
C MET A 232 7.89 -1.28 -8.16
N LEU A 233 8.26 -2.44 -8.73
CA LEU A 233 8.49 -3.67 -7.96
C LEU A 233 9.58 -3.48 -6.90
N TRP A 234 10.64 -2.76 -7.23
CA TRP A 234 11.73 -2.49 -6.29
C TRP A 234 11.27 -1.62 -5.13
N LEU A 235 10.44 -0.60 -5.41
CA LEU A 235 9.89 0.26 -4.37
C LEU A 235 8.87 -0.46 -3.49
N GLU A 236 7.97 -1.25 -4.07
CA GLU A 236 6.98 -2.08 -3.36
C GLU A 236 7.70 -3.02 -2.39
N LYS A 237 8.73 -3.74 -2.86
CA LYS A 237 9.56 -4.59 -2.01
C LYS A 237 10.26 -3.83 -0.87
N GLN A 238 10.73 -2.61 -1.12
CA GLN A 238 11.39 -1.82 -0.08
C GLN A 238 10.45 -1.30 1.00
N GLU A 239 9.20 -1.06 0.64
CA GLU A 239 8.15 -0.61 1.54
C GLU A 239 7.61 -1.79 2.37
N GLU A 240 7.44 -2.96 1.75
CA GLU A 240 7.16 -4.20 2.48
C GLU A 240 8.25 -4.54 3.50
N ALA A 241 9.53 -4.49 3.09
CA ALA A 241 10.66 -4.73 3.99
C ALA A 241 10.71 -3.70 5.13
N TYR A 242 10.30 -2.45 4.86
CA TYR A 242 10.21 -1.42 5.89
C TYR A 242 9.10 -1.71 6.89
N LEU A 243 7.90 -2.12 6.45
CA LEU A 243 6.82 -2.50 7.36
C LEU A 243 7.21 -3.69 8.25
N ILE A 244 7.92 -4.68 7.72
CA ILE A 244 8.40 -5.82 8.51
C ILE A 244 9.38 -5.34 9.61
N LEU A 245 10.33 -4.47 9.27
CA LEU A 245 11.25 -3.90 10.25
C LEU A 245 10.53 -3.01 11.27
N LEU A 246 9.50 -2.29 10.84
CA LEU A 246 8.65 -1.49 11.72
C LEU A 246 7.88 -2.37 12.71
N ASP A 247 7.34 -3.51 12.26
CA ASP A 247 6.69 -4.49 13.13
C ASP A 247 7.68 -5.07 14.15
N GLU A 248 8.86 -5.49 13.71
CA GLU A 248 9.91 -6.03 14.59
C GLU A 248 10.32 -5.01 15.67
N THR A 249 10.59 -3.77 15.27
CA THR A 249 10.95 -2.68 16.21
C THR A 249 9.80 -2.34 17.15
N TRP A 250 8.55 -2.37 16.69
CA TRP A 250 7.38 -2.13 17.54
C TRP A 250 7.27 -3.18 18.65
N PHE A 251 7.28 -4.47 18.30
CA PHE A 251 7.05 -5.55 19.26
C PHE A 251 8.23 -5.80 20.19
N HIS A 252 9.47 -5.72 19.69
CA HIS A 252 10.66 -6.06 20.47
C HIS A 252 11.22 -4.88 21.26
N ASP A 253 11.28 -3.69 20.65
CA ASP A 253 11.94 -2.54 21.27
C ASP A 253 10.93 -1.63 21.98
N ILE A 254 9.79 -1.30 21.36
CA ILE A 254 8.98 -0.14 21.76
C ILE A 254 7.81 -0.50 22.68
N LYS A 255 6.99 -1.51 22.33
CA LYS A 255 5.86 -1.97 23.15
C LYS A 255 6.27 -2.34 24.59
N PRO A 256 7.40 -3.04 24.84
CA PRO A 256 7.84 -3.35 26.20
C PRO A 256 8.23 -2.11 27.02
N LEU A 257 8.71 -1.04 26.39
CA LEU A 257 9.05 0.20 27.08
C LEU A 257 7.80 0.89 27.62
N PHE A 258 6.71 0.88 26.86
CA PHE A 258 5.43 1.38 27.35
C PHE A 258 4.88 0.52 28.48
N ALA A 259 4.86 -0.81 28.32
CA ALA A 259 4.36 -1.72 29.34
C ALA A 259 5.15 -1.65 30.67
N SER A 260 6.48 -1.62 30.59
CA SER A 260 7.35 -1.54 31.78
C SER A 260 7.24 -0.19 32.50
N LYS A 261 7.20 0.92 31.77
CA LYS A 261 7.17 2.27 32.35
C LYS A 261 5.80 2.68 32.89
N GLN A 262 4.72 2.12 32.35
CA GLN A 262 3.35 2.34 32.86
C GLN A 262 3.11 1.60 34.20
N SER A 263 3.86 0.52 34.47
CA SER A 263 3.84 -0.22 35.74
C SER A 263 4.50 0.54 36.91
N VAL A 264 5.30 1.58 36.63
CA VAL A 264 6.08 2.36 37.63
C VAL A 264 5.41 3.71 37.95
N ALA A 265 4.13 3.92 37.61
CA ALA A 265 3.43 5.14 38.00
C ALA A 265 3.50 5.33 39.53
N PRO A 266 3.86 6.53 40.04
CA PRO A 266 4.19 6.73 41.44
C PRO A 266 2.99 6.40 42.31
N MET A 267 3.23 5.56 43.31
CA MET A 267 2.31 5.31 44.42
C MET A 267 2.00 6.66 45.07
N MET A 268 0.83 7.23 44.75
CA MET A 268 0.36 8.45 45.39
C MET A 268 0.07 8.10 46.86
N LEU A 269 0.91 8.61 47.76
CA LEU A 269 0.62 8.65 49.19
C LEU A 269 -0.65 9.48 49.39
N THR A 270 -1.77 8.80 49.64
CA THR A 270 -2.97 9.46 50.17
C THR A 270 -2.69 9.84 51.62
N THR A 271 -3.25 10.98 52.04
CA THR A 271 -2.99 11.64 53.33
C THR A 271 -3.47 10.86 54.56
N ASP A 272 -3.94 9.62 54.40
CA ASP A 272 -4.60 8.83 55.46
C ASP A 272 -3.88 7.54 55.86
N GLY A 273 -2.61 7.35 55.47
CA GLY A 273 -1.76 6.29 56.05
C GLY A 273 -2.24 4.85 55.84
N ALA A 274 -3.20 4.61 54.94
CA ALA A 274 -3.66 3.28 54.57
C ALA A 274 -2.96 2.81 53.28
N LEU A 275 -2.22 1.70 53.38
CA LEU A 275 -1.62 1.02 52.24
C LEU A 275 -2.74 0.43 51.37
N VAL A 276 -3.18 1.16 50.34
CA VAL A 276 -3.97 0.57 49.25
C VAL A 276 -2.98 0.09 48.19
N GLN A 277 -2.86 -1.23 48.10
CA GLN A 277 -2.09 -1.93 47.09
C GLN A 277 -2.82 -1.76 45.73
N THR A 278 -2.29 -0.91 44.85
CA THR A 278 -2.77 -0.84 43.47
C THR A 278 -2.34 -2.11 42.75
N ALA A 279 -3.30 -3.01 42.54
CA ALA A 279 -3.16 -4.27 41.82
C ALA A 279 -2.68 -4.01 40.37
N GLY A 280 -1.38 -4.13 40.12
CA GLY A 280 -0.76 -3.82 38.82
C GLY A 280 -0.04 -4.97 38.12
N THR A 281 0.37 -6.01 38.83
CA THR A 281 1.18 -7.11 38.24
C THR A 281 0.68 -8.50 38.59
N ASP A 282 -0.20 -8.60 39.58
CA ASP A 282 -0.84 -9.86 39.94
C ASP A 282 -2.12 -10.12 39.12
N SER A 283 -2.70 -9.13 38.43
CA SER A 283 -4.02 -9.28 37.79
C SER A 283 -4.04 -10.20 36.57
N SER A 284 -2.97 -10.24 35.75
CA SER A 284 -2.88 -11.14 34.59
C SER A 284 -2.50 -12.57 34.99
N VAL A 285 -1.60 -12.72 35.97
CA VAL A 285 -1.25 -14.03 36.53
C VAL A 285 -2.41 -14.59 37.36
N GLN A 286 -3.14 -13.74 38.11
CA GLN A 286 -4.37 -14.12 38.80
C GLN A 286 -5.53 -14.35 37.84
N SER A 287 -5.65 -13.65 36.71
CA SER A 287 -6.69 -13.96 35.71
C SER A 287 -6.43 -15.31 35.07
N VAL A 288 -5.19 -15.61 34.68
CA VAL A 288 -4.81 -16.92 34.14
C VAL A 288 -4.97 -18.01 35.20
N ALA A 289 -4.58 -17.76 36.45
CA ALA A 289 -4.79 -18.72 37.54
C ALA A 289 -6.28 -18.95 37.85
N ASN A 290 -7.11 -17.90 37.77
CA ASN A 290 -8.55 -17.99 37.94
C ASN A 290 -9.22 -18.71 36.76
N GLU A 291 -8.78 -18.47 35.52
CA GLU A 291 -9.26 -19.20 34.34
C GLU A 291 -8.86 -20.68 34.39
N ILE A 292 -7.62 -21.00 34.75
CA ILE A 292 -7.18 -22.39 34.94
C ILE A 292 -7.99 -23.08 36.04
N LYS A 293 -8.27 -22.38 37.15
CA LYS A 293 -9.10 -22.91 38.24
C LYS A 293 -10.56 -23.12 37.81
N LEU A 294 -11.11 -22.22 37.01
CA LEU A 294 -12.46 -22.36 36.43
C LEU A 294 -12.53 -23.52 35.44
N LEU A 295 -11.53 -23.66 34.56
CA LEU A 295 -11.44 -24.79 33.63
C LEU A 295 -11.27 -26.12 34.37
N SER A 296 -10.43 -26.17 35.40
CA SER A 296 -10.30 -27.36 36.26
C SER A 296 -11.62 -27.72 36.95
N THR A 297 -12.37 -26.72 37.43
CA THR A 297 -13.68 -26.93 38.06
C THR A 297 -14.72 -27.41 37.05
N GLN A 298 -14.73 -26.85 35.84
CA GLN A 298 -15.62 -27.27 34.75
C GLN A 298 -15.31 -28.69 34.27
N ILE A 299 -14.04 -29.06 34.15
CA ILE A 299 -13.63 -30.42 33.79
C ILE A 299 -14.04 -31.41 34.88
N GLY A 300 -13.89 -31.06 36.16
CA GLY A 300 -14.37 -31.88 37.28
C GLY A 300 -15.87 -32.08 37.26
N ALA A 301 -16.65 -31.01 37.06
CA ALA A 301 -18.11 -31.10 36.92
C ALA A 301 -18.52 -31.95 35.70
N LEU A 302 -17.79 -31.86 34.58
CA LEU A 302 -18.03 -32.70 33.40
C LEU A 302 -17.75 -34.17 33.68
N GLN A 303 -16.68 -34.50 34.41
CA GLN A 303 -16.40 -35.88 34.82
C GLN A 303 -17.51 -36.44 35.71
N GLU A 304 -17.97 -35.66 36.69
CA GLU A 304 -19.07 -36.05 37.58
C GLU A 304 -20.37 -36.27 36.79
N THR A 305 -20.72 -35.39 35.85
CA THR A 305 -21.91 -35.59 34.99
C THR A 305 -21.78 -36.79 34.06
N MET A 306 -20.56 -37.12 33.59
CA MET A 306 -20.33 -38.31 32.76
C MET A 306 -20.43 -39.59 33.58
N GLU A 307 -19.97 -39.58 34.83
CA GLU A 307 -20.08 -40.71 35.76
C GLU A 307 -21.55 -40.95 36.13
N ASP A 308 -22.30 -39.91 36.45
CA ASP A 308 -23.75 -39.98 36.69
C ASP A 308 -24.52 -40.46 35.46
N LEU A 309 -24.14 -40.00 34.26
CA LEU A 309 -24.77 -40.43 33.01
C LEU A 309 -24.44 -41.89 32.67
N TYR A 310 -23.25 -42.36 33.03
CA TYR A 310 -22.86 -43.75 32.90
C TYR A 310 -23.64 -44.64 33.89
N GLU A 311 -23.67 -44.28 35.17
CA GLU A 311 -24.44 -44.94 36.24
C GLU A 311 -25.93 -45.04 35.89
N THR A 312 -26.56 -43.94 35.47
CA THR A 312 -27.98 -43.93 35.09
C THR A 312 -28.26 -44.71 33.82
N THR A 313 -27.36 -44.70 32.84
CA THR A 313 -27.51 -45.53 31.62
C THR A 313 -27.31 -47.02 31.95
N PHE A 314 -26.38 -47.35 32.84
CA PHE A 314 -26.14 -48.73 33.29
C PHE A 314 -27.31 -49.26 34.12
N ALA A 315 -27.81 -48.46 35.07
CA ALA A 315 -28.98 -48.78 35.88
C ALA A 315 -30.23 -49.02 35.02
N ASN A 316 -30.51 -48.13 34.07
CA ASN A 316 -31.61 -48.30 33.10
C ASN A 316 -31.44 -49.57 32.24
N LYS A 317 -30.20 -49.93 31.88
CA LYS A 317 -29.92 -51.12 31.09
C LYS A 317 -30.06 -52.41 31.90
N ILE A 318 -29.79 -52.38 33.20
CA ILE A 318 -30.04 -53.50 34.13
C ILE A 318 -31.54 -53.65 34.40
N GLU A 319 -32.29 -52.56 34.60
CA GLU A 319 -33.76 -52.62 34.74
C GLU A 319 -34.44 -53.17 33.48
N GLN A 320 -34.01 -52.76 32.28
CA GLN A 320 -34.54 -53.33 31.03
C GLN A 320 -34.22 -54.83 30.85
N ASN A 321 -33.16 -55.34 31.48
CA ASN A 321 -32.76 -56.74 31.35
C ASN A 321 -33.40 -57.67 32.39
N ASN A 322 -33.85 -57.13 33.53
CA ASN A 322 -34.58 -57.86 34.58
C ASN A 322 -36.12 -57.80 34.40
N GLY A 323 -36.61 -57.04 33.42
CA GLY A 323 -38.02 -56.94 33.05
C GLY A 323 -38.49 -57.91 31.96
N LYS A 324 -37.73 -58.97 31.68
CA LYS A 324 -38.13 -60.09 30.82
C LYS A 324 -37.99 -61.42 31.54
#